data_AF-A0A3M1QVR4-F1
#
_entry.id   AF-A0A3M1QVR4-F1
#
_cell.length_a   1.000
_cell.length_b   1.000
_cell.length_c   1.000
_cell.angle_alpha   90.00
_cell.angle_beta   90.00
_cell.angle_gamma   90.00
#
_symmetry.space_group_name_H-M   'P 1'
#
loop_
_entity.id
_entity.type
_entity.pdbx_description
1 polymer ?
#
loop_
_entity_poly.entity_id
_entity_poly.type
_entity_poly.pdbx_seq_one_letter_code
_entity_poly.pdbx_strand_id
1 'polypeptide(L)'
;MRIRSDSSSWRLPMQPVLAAFLLSTAMFPAGGCAAHRSQSEQRPPTYDPLAPKPIEPRDALERAALERGADLEVIDRLMDDRTTPPAFDRRPLATLPATAEIADGVPVLNDTNPFAEPTPLAPKEPSIRVGIARSTFRTRTREEVLSAVQPFIDLVQREVNVRGEPVLHEQAAELYYALLDGREQMTIAHVFDYLLVRSWFAGADDDNASVLLATARPANPYVGEADREFPGTPGTSVVLVVASDAPYSSFADLRGKRLALAANYTHAPGAFLTHLLRTADQPAGEPFFERVTLRRYTKDAVIDVIKGEADAACVDQGTIGALDRFYGLGSHVRAIATSPRYNVDVLFTSLNNVATHRTEIELTQTQLTTLGKDPEGEEVLFFFDTEGWSNYREGDIDAALRHFDDYLAFIDETPVDLKPLLDPHAPVDRRTYDILGDQ
;
A
#
# COMPACT_ATOMS: atom_id res chain seq x y z
N MET A 1 -37.42 32.50 -16.42
CA MET A 1 -38.64 31.73 -16.14
C MET A 1 -38.46 31.13 -14.75
N ARG A 2 -39.23 31.58 -13.75
CA ARG A 2 -39.07 31.24 -12.32
C ARG A 2 -39.84 29.95 -11.99
N ILE A 3 -39.22 29.00 -11.31
CA ILE A 3 -39.85 27.88 -10.59
C ILE A 3 -39.03 27.71 -9.29
N ARG A 4 -39.43 28.36 -8.19
CA ARG A 4 -40.28 27.88 -7.09
C ARG A 4 -39.79 26.58 -6.42
N SER A 5 -39.22 26.81 -5.23
CA SER A 5 -39.01 25.90 -4.12
C SER A 5 -40.32 25.28 -3.64
N ASP A 6 -40.31 23.99 -3.34
CA ASP A 6 -41.21 23.42 -2.33
C ASP A 6 -40.44 22.46 -1.43
N SER A 7 -40.35 22.88 -0.18
CA SER A 7 -39.96 22.11 0.99
C SER A 7 -41.08 21.17 1.38
N SER A 8 -40.83 19.86 1.45
CA SER A 8 -41.71 18.97 2.21
C SER A 8 -40.89 17.98 3.04
N SER A 9 -41.16 18.09 4.33
CA SER A 9 -40.64 17.33 5.45
C SER A 9 -41.15 15.89 5.43
N TRP A 10 -40.23 14.92 5.59
CA TRP A 10 -40.57 13.60 6.10
C TRP A 10 -39.74 13.32 7.34
N ARG A 11 -40.45 13.26 8.47
CA ARG A 11 -39.95 12.94 9.80
C ARG A 11 -40.66 11.68 10.27
N LEU A 12 -39.86 10.77 10.85
CA LEU A 12 -40.16 9.75 11.87
C LEU A 12 -40.67 8.37 11.40
N PRO A 13 -40.47 7.28 12.20
CA PRO A 13 -39.96 7.26 13.57
C PRO A 13 -38.78 6.29 13.85
N MET A 14 -37.88 6.73 14.73
CA MET A 14 -37.10 5.85 15.59
C MET A 14 -38.04 5.14 16.59
N GLN A 15 -37.88 3.83 16.75
CA GLN A 15 -38.35 3.11 17.94
C GLN A 15 -37.15 2.72 18.82
N PRO A 16 -37.23 2.88 20.15
CA PRO A 16 -36.25 2.38 21.09
C PRO A 16 -36.65 0.97 21.53
N VAL A 17 -35.69 0.03 21.54
CA VAL A 17 -35.84 -1.23 22.27
C VAL A 17 -34.84 -1.22 23.42
N LEU A 18 -35.38 -1.32 24.62
CA LEU A 18 -34.71 -1.32 25.91
C LEU A 18 -35.24 -2.54 26.67
N ALA A 19 -34.41 -3.56 26.89
CA ALA A 19 -34.57 -4.65 27.87
C ALA A 19 -33.23 -5.42 27.92
N ALA A 20 -32.37 -5.31 28.93
CA ALA A 20 -32.47 -5.81 30.31
C ALA A 20 -32.53 -7.35 30.44
N PHE A 21 -31.39 -7.98 30.73
CA PHE A 21 -31.22 -9.28 31.43
C PHE A 21 -29.79 -9.31 32.01
N LEU A 22 -29.59 -9.05 33.31
CA LEU A 22 -29.45 -9.99 34.45
C LEU A 22 -28.11 -10.78 34.53
N LEU A 23 -27.27 -10.33 35.47
CA LEU A 23 -26.66 -11.08 36.59
C LEU A 23 -26.20 -12.54 36.39
N SER A 24 -24.88 -12.77 36.53
CA SER A 24 -24.27 -13.90 37.27
C SER A 24 -22.77 -13.61 37.44
N THR A 25 -22.27 -13.10 38.56
CA THR A 25 -21.91 -13.78 39.83
C THR A 25 -21.09 -15.07 39.66
N ALA A 26 -19.76 -14.98 39.78
CA ALA A 26 -18.94 -16.05 40.36
C ALA A 26 -17.67 -15.46 40.99
N MET A 27 -17.61 -15.58 42.31
CA MET A 27 -16.53 -15.25 43.23
C MET A 27 -15.57 -16.44 43.40
N PHE A 28 -14.26 -16.14 43.43
CA PHE A 28 -13.17 -16.72 44.27
C PHE A 28 -12.87 -18.25 44.20
N PRO A 29 -11.68 -18.74 44.66
CA PRO A 29 -10.74 -18.09 45.56
C PRO A 29 -9.23 -18.11 45.21
N ALA A 30 -8.55 -17.19 45.88
CA ALA A 30 -7.13 -17.24 46.18
C ALA A 30 -6.81 -18.26 47.28
N GLY A 31 -5.62 -18.85 47.20
CA GLY A 31 -4.97 -19.67 48.23
C GLY A 31 -3.83 -20.44 47.55
N GLY A 32 -2.61 -20.54 48.07
CA GLY A 32 -2.03 -20.17 49.35
C GLY A 32 -0.52 -20.47 49.29
N CYS A 33 0.19 -20.01 50.31
CA CYS A 33 1.64 -19.96 50.44
C CYS A 33 2.38 -21.30 50.40
N ALA A 34 3.60 -21.22 49.84
CA ALA A 34 4.89 -21.72 50.32
C ALA A 34 5.04 -23.21 50.72
N ALA A 35 5.99 -23.86 50.02
CA ALA A 35 6.86 -24.86 50.63
C ALA A 35 8.27 -24.80 50.00
N HIS A 36 9.26 -24.60 50.87
CA HIS A 36 10.69 -24.73 50.62
C HIS A 36 11.05 -26.01 49.84
N ARG A 37 11.85 -25.86 48.79
CA ARG A 37 12.75 -26.93 48.33
C ARG A 37 14.18 -26.43 48.35
N SER A 38 15.00 -27.23 49.02
CA SER A 38 16.44 -27.14 49.18
C SER A 38 17.15 -26.85 47.86
N GLN A 39 17.95 -25.79 47.85
CA GLN A 39 19.00 -25.60 46.85
C GLN A 39 20.06 -26.69 47.07
N SER A 40 20.00 -27.74 46.24
CA SER A 40 21.15 -28.59 46.03
C SER A 40 22.21 -27.76 45.30
N GLU A 41 23.42 -27.68 45.85
CA GLU A 41 24.61 -27.14 45.21
C GLU A 41 24.84 -27.84 43.85
N GLN A 42 24.25 -27.31 42.79
CA GLN A 42 24.57 -27.70 41.43
C GLN A 42 25.83 -26.95 41.02
N ARG A 43 26.93 -27.70 40.91
CA ARG A 43 28.14 -27.23 40.22
C ARG A 43 27.73 -26.68 38.84
N PRO A 44 28.29 -25.55 38.39
CA PRO A 44 28.00 -25.04 37.06
C PRO A 44 28.31 -26.13 36.02
N PRO A 45 27.42 -26.35 35.05
CA PRO A 45 27.59 -27.39 34.05
C PRO A 45 28.92 -27.14 33.31
N THR A 46 29.75 -28.19 33.26
CA THR A 46 30.97 -28.19 32.47
C THR A 46 30.54 -28.20 31.00
N TYR A 47 30.67 -27.05 30.33
CA TYR A 47 30.32 -26.90 28.92
C TYR A 47 31.37 -27.60 28.06
N ASP A 48 30.97 -28.66 27.36
CA ASP A 48 31.76 -29.26 26.29
C ASP A 48 31.44 -28.52 24.97
N PRO A 49 32.36 -27.68 24.45
CA PRO A 49 32.14 -26.91 23.22
C PRO A 49 32.13 -27.78 21.96
N LEU A 50 32.44 -29.08 22.06
CA LEU A 50 32.46 -30.01 20.93
C LEU A 50 31.19 -30.85 20.81
N ALA A 51 30.29 -30.81 21.80
CA ALA A 51 29.02 -31.50 21.73
C ALA A 51 27.99 -30.67 20.92
N PRO A 52 27.42 -31.18 19.81
CA PRO A 52 26.36 -30.48 19.10
C PRO A 52 25.15 -30.35 20.01
N LYS A 53 24.69 -29.11 20.21
CA LYS A 53 23.47 -28.84 21.00
C LYS A 53 22.26 -29.47 20.29
N PRO A 54 21.31 -30.08 21.02
CA PRO A 54 20.00 -30.38 20.46
C PRO A 54 19.38 -29.09 19.94
N ILE A 55 18.97 -29.08 18.68
CA ILE A 55 18.31 -27.92 18.07
C ILE A 55 16.88 -27.92 18.60
N GLU A 56 16.56 -27.00 19.52
CA GLU A 56 15.17 -26.69 19.83
C GLU A 56 14.57 -25.92 18.64
N PRO A 57 13.49 -26.43 18.02
CA PRO A 57 12.87 -25.74 16.89
C PRO A 57 12.34 -24.37 17.32
N ARG A 58 12.70 -23.35 16.55
CA ARG A 58 12.42 -21.94 16.79
C ARG A 58 10.95 -21.59 16.61
N ASP A 59 10.25 -22.36 15.79
CA ASP A 59 8.83 -22.15 15.51
C ASP A 59 8.08 -23.46 15.15
N ALA A 60 6.77 -23.31 14.92
CA ALA A 60 5.89 -24.40 14.55
C ALA A 60 6.20 -24.98 13.16
N LEU A 61 6.82 -24.21 12.26
CA LEU A 61 7.24 -24.66 10.93
C LEU A 61 8.47 -25.57 11.02
N GLU A 62 9.44 -25.21 11.88
CA GLU A 62 10.64 -26.00 12.18
C GLU A 62 10.27 -27.24 13.00
N ARG A 63 9.26 -27.17 13.88
CA ARG A 63 8.70 -28.34 14.57
C ARG A 63 7.98 -29.29 13.61
N ALA A 64 7.13 -28.76 12.73
CA ALA A 64 6.49 -29.53 11.66
C ALA A 64 7.51 -30.03 10.62
N ALA A 65 8.68 -29.40 10.50
CA ALA A 65 9.80 -29.87 9.72
C ALA A 65 10.51 -31.10 10.32
N LEU A 66 10.51 -31.19 11.65
CA LEU A 66 11.10 -32.30 12.39
C LEU A 66 10.16 -33.51 12.54
N GLU A 67 8.85 -33.34 12.35
CA GLU A 67 7.82 -34.40 12.49
C GLU A 67 7.43 -35.11 11.16
N ARG A 68 8.16 -34.91 10.06
CA ARG A 68 7.65 -35.22 8.70
C ARG A 68 7.55 -36.71 8.32
N GLY A 69 6.46 -37.06 7.62
CA GLY A 69 6.08 -38.41 7.19
C GLY A 69 6.60 -38.88 5.81
N ALA A 70 6.05 -40.02 5.35
CA ALA A 70 6.61 -40.95 4.36
C ALA A 70 7.04 -40.39 2.98
N ASP A 71 6.52 -39.25 2.53
CA ASP A 71 6.88 -38.69 1.21
C ASP A 71 8.26 -38.01 1.20
N LEU A 72 8.79 -37.64 2.36
CA LEU A 72 10.18 -37.16 2.49
C LEU A 72 11.17 -38.26 2.85
N GLU A 73 10.73 -39.44 3.30
CA GLU A 73 11.62 -40.61 3.39
C GLU A 73 12.21 -41.00 2.02
N VAL A 74 11.52 -40.67 0.93
CA VAL A 74 12.02 -40.87 -0.42
C VAL A 74 13.15 -39.89 -0.75
N ILE A 75 13.03 -38.64 -0.31
CA ILE A 75 14.10 -37.63 -0.47
C ILE A 75 15.26 -37.95 0.47
N ASP A 76 15.01 -38.35 1.71
CA ASP A 76 16.04 -38.79 2.65
C ASP A 76 16.71 -40.10 2.23
N ARG A 77 16.01 -41.00 1.51
CA ARG A 77 16.63 -42.17 0.84
C ARG A 77 17.44 -41.79 -0.39
N LEU A 78 17.07 -40.74 -1.10
CA LEU A 78 17.84 -40.21 -2.23
C LEU A 78 19.06 -39.40 -1.75
N MET A 79 19.02 -38.93 -0.51
CA MET A 79 20.06 -38.15 0.17
C MET A 79 20.78 -38.95 1.27
N ASP A 80 20.57 -40.28 1.36
CA ASP A 80 21.27 -41.15 2.31
C ASP A 80 22.77 -41.10 1.98
N ASP A 81 23.61 -40.85 2.99
CA ASP A 81 25.08 -40.83 2.88
C ASP A 81 25.65 -42.14 2.29
N ARG A 82 24.86 -43.22 2.27
CA ARG A 82 25.18 -44.51 1.62
C ARG A 82 24.77 -44.58 0.15
N THR A 83 23.83 -43.75 -0.30
CA THR A 83 23.57 -43.54 -1.73
C THR A 83 24.52 -42.47 -2.24
N THR A 84 25.73 -42.89 -2.61
CA THR A 84 26.52 -42.06 -3.53
C THR A 84 25.69 -41.86 -4.80
N PRO A 85 25.46 -40.61 -5.25
CA PRO A 85 24.98 -40.37 -6.61
C PRO A 85 25.83 -41.23 -7.54
N PRO A 86 25.26 -41.95 -8.53
CA PRO A 86 26.07 -42.71 -9.47
C PRO A 86 27.15 -41.75 -9.95
N ALA A 87 28.42 -42.15 -9.79
CA ALA A 87 29.53 -41.23 -9.97
C ALA A 87 29.29 -40.46 -11.26
N PHE A 88 29.11 -39.15 -11.16
CA PHE A 88 28.99 -38.30 -12.32
C PHE A 88 30.29 -38.51 -13.08
N ASP A 89 30.24 -39.37 -14.09
CA ASP A 89 31.36 -39.68 -14.95
C ASP A 89 31.53 -38.45 -15.84
N ARG A 90 32.03 -37.38 -15.23
CA ARG A 90 32.71 -36.29 -15.93
C ARG A 90 34.04 -36.83 -16.41
N ARG A 91 34.02 -37.92 -17.18
CA ARG A 91 35.02 -38.14 -18.19
C ARG A 91 35.15 -36.79 -18.88
N PRO A 92 36.33 -36.15 -18.84
CA PRO A 92 36.52 -34.96 -19.66
C PRO A 92 36.04 -35.33 -21.05
N LEU A 93 35.24 -34.44 -21.67
CA LEU A 93 34.85 -34.61 -23.07
C LEU A 93 36.10 -35.05 -23.81
N ALA A 94 36.01 -36.17 -24.55
CA ALA A 94 37.17 -36.66 -25.30
C ALA A 94 37.79 -35.47 -26.02
N THR A 95 39.09 -35.26 -25.84
CA THR A 95 39.79 -34.15 -26.48
C THR A 95 39.41 -34.15 -27.95
N LEU A 96 38.88 -33.01 -28.42
CA LEU A 96 38.47 -32.83 -29.81
C LEU A 96 39.56 -33.45 -30.71
N PRO A 97 39.24 -34.49 -31.49
CA PRO A 97 40.24 -35.06 -32.38
C PRO A 97 40.77 -33.93 -33.27
N ALA A 98 42.08 -33.93 -33.54
CA ALA A 98 42.69 -32.90 -34.39
C ALA A 98 42.08 -32.83 -35.81
N THR A 99 41.32 -33.87 -36.18
CA THR A 99 40.56 -34.04 -37.43
C THR A 99 39.05 -33.96 -37.21
N ALA A 100 38.59 -33.27 -36.16
CA ALA A 100 37.17 -33.07 -35.91
C ALA A 100 36.58 -32.16 -36.99
N GLU A 101 36.20 -32.77 -38.09
CA GLU A 101 35.47 -32.15 -39.18
C GLU A 101 34.08 -32.80 -39.22
N ILE A 102 33.05 -32.00 -39.47
CA ILE A 102 31.74 -32.55 -39.82
C ILE A 102 31.97 -33.30 -41.13
N ALA A 103 31.76 -34.63 -41.14
CA ALA A 103 32.07 -35.43 -42.31
C ALA A 103 31.35 -34.86 -43.56
N ASP A 104 32.10 -34.70 -44.65
CA ASP A 104 31.55 -34.21 -45.92
C ASP A 104 30.36 -35.08 -46.33
N GLY A 105 29.21 -34.44 -46.50
CA GLY A 105 27.97 -35.12 -46.87
C GLY A 105 27.07 -35.55 -45.70
N VAL A 106 27.40 -35.22 -44.44
CA VAL A 106 26.40 -35.29 -43.36
C VAL A 106 25.35 -34.20 -43.63
N PRO A 107 24.08 -34.58 -43.92
CA PRO A 107 23.05 -33.59 -44.12
C PRO A 107 22.87 -32.84 -42.81
N VAL A 108 23.15 -31.54 -42.83
CA VAL A 108 22.74 -30.65 -41.74
C VAL A 108 21.23 -30.82 -41.63
N LEU A 109 20.77 -31.38 -40.50
CA LEU A 109 19.34 -31.43 -40.23
C LEU A 109 18.86 -30.00 -40.37
N ASN A 110 17.83 -29.80 -41.19
CA ASN A 110 17.31 -28.47 -41.44
C ASN A 110 16.84 -27.93 -40.07
N ASP A 111 17.57 -26.98 -39.48
CA ASP A 111 17.22 -26.30 -38.22
C ASP A 111 15.97 -25.43 -38.37
N THR A 112 15.13 -25.72 -39.37
CA THR A 112 13.78 -25.22 -39.49
C THR A 112 12.98 -25.73 -38.29
N ASN A 113 12.45 -24.79 -37.51
CA ASN A 113 11.53 -25.07 -36.43
C ASN A 113 10.49 -26.13 -36.89
N PRO A 114 10.52 -27.35 -36.33
CA PRO A 114 9.64 -28.43 -36.78
C PRO A 114 8.19 -28.19 -36.37
N PHE A 115 7.95 -27.20 -35.50
CA PHE A 115 6.62 -26.75 -35.13
C PHE A 115 6.12 -25.75 -36.17
N ALA A 116 4.88 -25.93 -36.60
CA ALA A 116 4.18 -24.89 -37.34
C ALA A 116 4.23 -23.58 -36.54
N GLU A 117 4.25 -22.43 -37.24
CA GLU A 117 4.11 -21.15 -36.57
C GLU A 117 2.88 -21.22 -35.64
N PRO A 118 3.06 -20.99 -34.32
CA PRO A 118 1.98 -21.17 -33.38
C PRO A 118 0.84 -20.24 -33.79
N THR A 119 -0.33 -20.81 -34.06
CA THR A 119 -1.54 -20.01 -34.25
C THR A 119 -1.78 -19.27 -32.93
N PRO A 120 -1.79 -17.92 -32.93
CA PRO A 120 -2.05 -17.19 -31.70
C PRO A 120 -3.37 -17.65 -31.11
N LEU A 121 -3.35 -18.04 -29.83
CA LEU A 121 -4.59 -18.36 -29.13
C LEU A 121 -5.47 -17.10 -29.13
N ALA A 122 -6.78 -17.28 -29.40
CA ALA A 122 -7.71 -16.17 -29.34
C ALA A 122 -7.63 -15.51 -27.95
N PRO A 123 -7.49 -14.17 -27.88
CA PRO A 123 -7.42 -13.47 -26.61
C PRO A 123 -8.70 -13.75 -25.82
N LYS A 124 -8.49 -14.16 -24.59
CA LYS A 124 -9.52 -14.55 -23.65
C LYS A 124 -10.01 -13.27 -22.96
N GLU A 125 -11.28 -12.90 -23.13
CA GLU A 125 -11.83 -11.68 -22.50
C GLU A 125 -11.67 -11.71 -20.97
N PRO A 126 -11.33 -10.57 -20.34
CA PRO A 126 -11.23 -10.47 -18.89
C PRO A 126 -12.61 -10.66 -18.25
N SER A 127 -12.67 -11.31 -17.08
CA SER A 127 -13.89 -11.43 -16.29
C SER A 127 -14.10 -10.24 -15.35
N ILE A 128 -13.02 -9.52 -15.03
CA ILE A 128 -13.09 -8.33 -14.19
C ILE A 128 -12.07 -7.30 -14.65
N ARG A 129 -12.47 -6.03 -14.63
CA ARG A 129 -11.58 -4.88 -14.81
C ARG A 129 -11.43 -4.11 -13.50
N VAL A 130 -10.19 -3.85 -13.13
CA VAL A 130 -9.82 -3.15 -11.89
C VAL A 130 -9.23 -1.79 -12.27
N GLY A 131 -10.01 -0.73 -12.07
CA GLY A 131 -9.55 0.64 -12.21
C GLY A 131 -8.55 1.01 -11.11
N ILE A 132 -7.48 1.72 -11.45
CA ILE A 132 -6.47 2.21 -10.51
C ILE A 132 -6.27 3.69 -10.78
N ALA A 133 -6.59 4.51 -9.78
CA ALA A 133 -6.53 5.95 -9.89
C ALA A 133 -5.10 6.49 -9.76
N ARG A 134 -4.83 7.59 -10.46
CA ARG A 134 -3.59 8.38 -10.34
C ARG A 134 -3.22 8.72 -8.89
N SER A 135 -4.23 8.95 -8.06
CA SER A 135 -4.07 9.26 -6.64
C SER A 135 -3.43 8.14 -5.81
N THR A 136 -3.57 6.87 -6.23
CA THR A 136 -2.99 5.72 -5.53
C THR A 136 -1.53 5.48 -5.89
N PHE A 137 -1.17 5.59 -7.17
CA PHE A 137 0.23 5.35 -7.57
C PHE A 137 1.11 6.59 -7.50
N ARG A 138 0.55 7.74 -7.12
CA ARG A 138 1.26 8.94 -6.67
C ARG A 138 2.40 9.31 -7.64
N THR A 139 3.64 9.13 -7.21
CA THR A 139 4.86 9.54 -7.89
C THR A 139 5.33 8.58 -9.00
N ARG A 140 4.67 7.42 -9.17
CA ARG A 140 5.05 6.38 -10.14
C ARG A 140 4.56 6.69 -11.55
N THR A 141 5.21 6.14 -12.57
CA THR A 141 4.71 6.22 -13.95
C THR A 141 3.66 5.13 -14.23
N ARG A 142 2.92 5.29 -15.33
CA ARG A 142 1.90 4.33 -15.76
C ARG A 142 2.50 2.94 -15.98
N GLU A 143 3.66 2.88 -16.61
CA GLU A 143 4.37 1.64 -16.94
C GLU A 143 4.89 0.94 -15.68
N GLU A 144 5.43 1.71 -14.72
CA GLU A 144 5.87 1.17 -13.42
C GLU A 144 4.69 0.50 -12.70
N VAL A 145 3.52 1.12 -12.73
CA VAL A 145 2.30 0.61 -12.06
C VAL A 145 1.75 -0.62 -12.75
N LEU A 146 1.61 -0.60 -14.09
CA LEU A 146 1.13 -1.78 -14.83
C LEU A 146 2.04 -2.99 -14.59
N SER A 147 3.35 -2.77 -14.58
CA SER A 147 4.32 -3.83 -14.29
C SER A 147 4.19 -4.36 -12.86
N ALA A 148 3.95 -3.49 -11.89
CA ALA A 148 3.80 -3.87 -10.48
C ALA A 148 2.46 -4.53 -10.14
N VAL A 149 1.40 -4.26 -10.91
CA VAL A 149 0.08 -4.84 -10.69
C VAL A 149 -0.07 -6.20 -11.39
N GLN A 150 0.71 -6.47 -12.43
CA GLN A 150 0.62 -7.72 -13.18
C GLN A 150 0.76 -8.98 -12.30
N PRO A 151 1.70 -9.07 -11.34
CA PRO A 151 1.78 -10.22 -10.44
C PRO A 151 0.50 -10.46 -9.64
N PHE A 152 -0.19 -9.40 -9.19
CA PHE A 152 -1.48 -9.53 -8.52
C PHE A 152 -2.55 -10.12 -9.46
N ILE A 153 -2.61 -9.65 -10.71
CA ILE A 153 -3.56 -10.17 -11.71
C ILE A 153 -3.28 -11.65 -12.01
N ASP A 154 -2.01 -12.02 -12.15
CA ASP A 154 -1.58 -13.39 -12.39
C ASP A 154 -1.94 -14.29 -11.20
N LEU A 155 -1.76 -13.80 -9.97
CA LEU A 155 -2.13 -14.50 -8.73
C LEU A 155 -3.65 -14.73 -8.65
N VAL A 156 -4.45 -13.69 -8.89
CA VAL A 156 -5.92 -13.78 -8.92
C VAL A 156 -6.39 -14.78 -9.98
N GLN A 157 -5.78 -14.77 -11.17
CA GLN A 157 -6.08 -15.75 -12.21
C GLN A 157 -5.67 -17.17 -11.82
N ARG A 158 -4.49 -17.34 -11.22
CA ARG A 158 -3.94 -18.64 -10.83
C ARG A 158 -4.75 -19.29 -9.72
N GLU A 159 -5.13 -18.53 -8.70
CA GLU A 159 -5.70 -19.10 -7.47
C GLU A 159 -7.22 -19.24 -7.50
N VAL A 160 -7.92 -18.27 -8.11
CA VAL A 160 -9.37 -18.21 -8.10
C VAL A 160 -10.00 -18.18 -9.49
N ASN A 161 -9.18 -18.34 -10.54
CA ASN A 161 -9.60 -18.41 -11.94
C ASN A 161 -10.40 -17.17 -12.39
N VAL A 162 -10.10 -16.01 -11.80
CA VAL A 162 -10.64 -14.72 -12.21
C VAL A 162 -9.62 -14.02 -13.10
N ARG A 163 -10.00 -13.69 -14.33
CA ARG A 163 -9.13 -12.99 -15.29
C ARG A 163 -9.30 -11.49 -15.10
N GLY A 164 -8.34 -10.87 -14.43
CA GLY A 164 -8.28 -9.43 -14.22
C GLY A 164 -7.65 -8.68 -15.38
N GLU A 165 -8.05 -7.42 -15.58
CA GLU A 165 -7.35 -6.44 -16.40
C GLU A 165 -7.22 -5.14 -15.59
N PRO A 166 -6.00 -4.64 -15.33
CA PRO A 166 -5.80 -3.36 -14.66
C PRO A 166 -6.02 -2.21 -15.65
N VAL A 167 -6.79 -1.20 -15.25
CA VAL A 167 -7.07 0.00 -16.05
C VAL A 167 -6.61 1.23 -15.26
N LEU A 168 -5.78 2.08 -15.86
CA LEU A 168 -5.24 3.26 -15.18
C LEU A 168 -5.99 4.54 -15.57
N HIS A 169 -6.37 5.32 -14.56
CA HIS A 169 -7.13 6.57 -14.71
C HIS A 169 -6.36 7.77 -14.19
N GLU A 170 -6.44 8.87 -14.92
CA GLU A 170 -5.81 10.14 -14.51
C GLU A 170 -6.75 11.00 -13.66
N GLN A 171 -8.06 10.81 -13.80
CA GLN A 171 -9.07 11.64 -13.15
C GLN A 171 -10.17 10.81 -12.48
N ALA A 172 -10.68 11.29 -11.33
CA ALA A 172 -11.78 10.63 -10.62
C ALA A 172 -13.05 10.49 -11.48
N ALA A 173 -13.32 11.44 -12.38
CA ALA A 173 -14.47 11.39 -13.28
C ALA A 173 -14.44 10.15 -14.18
N GLU A 174 -13.25 9.73 -14.62
CA GLU A 174 -13.09 8.53 -15.45
C GLU A 174 -13.51 7.27 -14.68
N LEU A 175 -13.14 7.19 -13.39
CA LEU A 175 -13.54 6.11 -12.48
C LEU A 175 -15.06 6.05 -12.32
N TYR A 176 -15.69 7.21 -12.10
CA TYR A 176 -17.13 7.30 -11.95
C TYR A 176 -17.87 6.78 -13.18
N TYR A 177 -17.52 7.29 -14.37
CA TYR A 177 -18.18 6.84 -15.60
C TYR A 177 -17.88 5.37 -15.91
N ALA A 178 -16.67 4.88 -15.61
CA ALA A 178 -16.34 3.47 -15.83
C ALA A 178 -17.15 2.53 -14.92
N LEU A 179 -17.35 2.89 -13.66
CA LEU A 179 -18.20 2.15 -12.71
C LEU A 179 -19.70 2.28 -13.02
N LEU A 180 -20.13 3.45 -13.49
CA LEU A 180 -21.51 3.71 -13.89
C LEU A 180 -21.91 2.88 -15.13
N ASP A 181 -21.05 2.88 -16.15
CA ASP A 181 -21.25 2.17 -17.41
C ASP A 181 -21.00 0.65 -17.30
N GLY A 182 -20.51 0.17 -16.15
CA GLY A 182 -20.07 -1.23 -15.97
C GLY A 182 -18.84 -1.61 -16.81
N ARG A 183 -18.08 -0.62 -17.30
CA ARG A 183 -16.81 -0.85 -18.02
C ARG A 183 -15.72 -1.38 -17.10
N GLU A 184 -15.82 -1.07 -15.82
CA GLU A 184 -14.99 -1.58 -14.73
C GLU A 184 -15.87 -2.10 -13.60
N GLN A 185 -15.39 -3.14 -12.92
CA GLN A 185 -16.12 -3.79 -11.84
C GLN A 185 -15.64 -3.32 -10.47
N MET A 186 -14.37 -2.94 -10.34
CA MET A 186 -13.77 -2.50 -9.08
C MET A 186 -12.78 -1.38 -9.34
N THR A 187 -12.53 -0.56 -8.33
CA THR A 187 -11.60 0.56 -8.42
C THR A 187 -10.80 0.69 -7.13
N ILE A 188 -9.50 0.97 -7.28
CA ILE A 188 -8.60 1.40 -6.22
C ILE A 188 -8.29 2.89 -6.41
N ALA A 189 -8.54 3.69 -5.38
CA ALA A 189 -8.21 5.12 -5.39
C ALA A 189 -7.92 5.64 -3.99
N HIS A 190 -7.35 6.84 -3.89
CA HIS A 190 -7.32 7.57 -2.63
C HIS A 190 -8.75 7.85 -2.14
N VAL A 191 -8.98 7.84 -0.82
CA VAL A 191 -10.32 8.00 -0.22
C VAL A 191 -11.06 9.25 -0.67
N PHE A 192 -10.35 10.34 -0.95
CA PHE A 192 -10.97 11.58 -1.46
C PHE A 192 -11.51 11.45 -2.89
N ASP A 193 -10.88 10.65 -3.76
CA ASP A 193 -11.47 10.31 -5.06
C ASP A 193 -12.73 9.46 -4.87
N TYR A 194 -12.69 8.48 -3.97
CA TYR A 194 -13.87 7.69 -3.63
C TYR A 194 -15.03 8.56 -3.12
N LEU A 195 -14.77 9.53 -2.23
CA LEU A 195 -15.80 10.44 -1.72
C LEU A 195 -16.37 11.34 -2.83
N LEU A 196 -15.52 11.79 -3.75
CA LEU A 196 -15.95 12.54 -4.93
C LEU A 196 -16.86 11.69 -5.83
N VAL A 197 -16.43 10.47 -6.18
CA VAL A 197 -17.24 9.51 -6.95
C VAL A 197 -18.56 9.19 -6.25
N ARG A 198 -18.54 8.98 -4.93
CA ARG A 198 -19.73 8.75 -4.12
C ARG A 198 -20.70 9.93 -4.19
N SER A 199 -20.20 11.16 -4.18
CA SER A 199 -21.04 12.36 -4.28
C SER A 199 -21.76 12.46 -5.63
N TRP A 200 -21.11 12.02 -6.72
CA TRP A 200 -21.72 11.99 -8.05
C TRP A 200 -22.79 10.90 -8.17
N PHE A 201 -22.55 9.71 -7.62
CA PHE A 201 -23.60 8.68 -7.53
C PHE A 201 -24.81 9.17 -6.72
N ALA A 202 -24.59 9.86 -5.60
CA ALA A 202 -25.68 10.40 -4.79
C ALA A 202 -26.52 11.46 -5.51
N GLY A 203 -25.98 12.08 -6.58
CA GLY A 203 -26.68 13.04 -7.42
C GLY A 203 -27.26 12.45 -8.71
N ALA A 204 -27.05 11.16 -8.99
CA ALA A 204 -27.62 10.47 -10.14
C ALA A 204 -29.07 10.05 -9.85
N ASP A 205 -29.94 10.11 -10.87
CA ASP A 205 -31.34 9.68 -10.77
C ASP A 205 -31.51 8.14 -10.89
N ASP A 206 -30.48 7.36 -10.54
CA ASP A 206 -30.50 5.90 -10.55
C ASP A 206 -30.40 5.32 -9.13
N ASP A 207 -30.89 4.10 -8.93
CA ASP A 207 -30.74 3.37 -7.65
C ASP A 207 -29.30 2.82 -7.46
N ASN A 208 -28.32 3.36 -8.21
CA ASN A 208 -26.93 2.93 -8.15
C ASN A 208 -26.18 3.72 -7.08
N ALA A 209 -25.16 3.12 -6.49
CA ALA A 209 -24.32 3.77 -5.49
C ALA A 209 -22.93 3.16 -5.47
N SER A 210 -21.94 3.92 -4.99
CA SER A 210 -20.63 3.35 -4.70
C SER A 210 -20.66 2.53 -3.41
N VAL A 211 -19.97 1.40 -3.42
CA VAL A 211 -19.85 0.45 -2.30
C VAL A 211 -18.39 0.32 -1.95
N LEU A 212 -18.04 0.67 -0.71
CA LEU A 212 -16.68 0.55 -0.18
C LEU A 212 -16.43 -0.90 0.26
N LEU A 213 -15.32 -1.49 -0.18
CA LEU A 213 -15.00 -2.90 0.04
C LEU A 213 -13.83 -3.09 1.01
N ALA A 214 -12.73 -2.36 0.79
CA ALA A 214 -11.52 -2.51 1.59
C ALA A 214 -10.73 -1.20 1.72
N THR A 215 -9.84 -1.16 2.71
CA THR A 215 -8.92 -0.06 3.01
C THR A 215 -7.49 -0.59 3.07
N ALA A 216 -6.54 0.20 2.56
CA ALA A 216 -5.12 -0.11 2.61
C ALA A 216 -4.52 0.26 3.98
N ARG A 217 -3.54 -0.53 4.44
CA ARG A 217 -2.72 -0.24 5.62
C ARG A 217 -1.31 0.17 5.17
N PRO A 218 -0.72 1.26 5.68
CA PRO A 218 0.59 1.72 5.25
C PRO A 218 1.72 0.78 5.71
N ALA A 219 2.73 0.56 4.87
CA ALA A 219 3.84 -0.38 5.15
C ALA A 219 4.78 0.05 6.28
N ASN A 220 5.01 1.35 6.43
CA ASN A 220 5.97 1.90 7.40
C ASN A 220 5.28 2.90 8.33
N PRO A 221 4.31 2.47 9.15
CA PRO A 221 3.56 3.38 10.00
C PRO A 221 4.51 4.09 10.99
N TYR A 222 4.44 5.41 11.04
CA TYR A 222 5.17 6.23 11.99
C TYR A 222 4.19 6.99 12.87
N VAL A 223 4.26 6.78 14.19
CA VAL A 223 3.35 7.41 15.15
C VAL A 223 4.13 8.39 16.03
N GLY A 224 4.05 9.68 15.66
CA GLY A 224 4.54 10.77 16.50
C GLY A 224 3.59 11.08 17.67
N GLU A 225 4.02 11.90 18.63
CA GLU A 225 3.17 12.29 19.78
C GLU A 225 1.87 12.96 19.33
N ALA A 226 1.94 13.86 18.35
CA ALA A 226 0.79 14.56 17.78
C ALA A 226 -0.20 13.63 17.04
N ASP A 227 0.20 12.41 16.68
CA ASP A 227 -0.62 11.46 15.93
C ASP A 227 -1.36 10.46 16.83
N ARG A 228 -0.91 10.26 18.08
CA ARG A 228 -1.44 9.23 18.98
C ARG A 228 -2.93 9.38 19.28
N GLU A 229 -3.43 10.60 19.23
CA GLU A 229 -4.82 10.93 19.58
C GLU A 229 -5.78 10.85 18.39
N PHE A 230 -5.28 10.75 17.16
CA PHE A 230 -6.15 10.68 15.99
C PHE A 230 -6.76 9.28 15.82
N PRO A 231 -8.10 9.17 15.68
CA PRO A 231 -8.74 7.89 15.38
C PRO A 231 -8.38 7.44 13.95
N GLY A 232 -8.38 6.12 13.69
CA GLY A 232 -8.10 5.53 12.38
C GLY A 232 -6.79 4.73 12.36
N THR A 233 -6.38 4.29 11.17
CA THR A 233 -5.18 3.46 10.98
C THR A 233 -3.88 4.27 11.18
N PRO A 234 -2.99 3.88 12.09
CA PRO A 234 -1.70 4.55 12.26
C PRO A 234 -0.91 4.66 10.94
N GLY A 235 -0.23 5.79 10.72
CA GLY A 235 0.56 6.03 9.51
C GLY A 235 -0.23 6.57 8.30
N THR A 236 -1.55 6.70 8.41
CA THR A 236 -2.40 7.33 7.36
C THR A 236 -2.59 8.83 7.58
N SER A 237 -1.66 9.49 8.27
CA SER A 237 -1.63 10.96 8.35
C SER A 237 -0.56 11.53 7.41
N VAL A 238 -0.73 12.80 7.06
CA VAL A 238 0.28 13.63 6.40
C VAL A 238 0.89 14.54 7.45
N VAL A 239 2.20 14.77 7.35
CA VAL A 239 2.96 15.60 8.28
C VAL A 239 3.67 16.73 7.52
N LEU A 240 3.64 17.91 8.14
CA LEU A 240 4.47 19.02 7.74
C LEU A 240 5.74 18.99 8.59
N VAL A 241 6.86 18.66 7.96
CA VAL A 241 8.15 18.48 8.62
C VAL A 241 9.11 19.62 8.32
N VAL A 242 9.96 19.92 9.29
CA VAL A 242 11.09 20.86 9.21
C VAL A 242 12.34 20.18 9.74
N ALA A 243 13.52 20.77 9.52
CA ALA A 243 14.75 20.24 10.11
C ALA A 243 14.65 20.27 11.64
N SER A 244 15.22 19.27 12.31
CA SER A 244 15.11 19.10 13.77
C SER A 244 15.58 20.32 14.57
N ASP A 245 16.64 20.98 14.09
CA ASP A 245 17.27 22.17 14.65
C ASP A 245 16.74 23.50 14.07
N ALA A 246 15.80 23.45 13.11
CA ALA A 246 15.21 24.65 12.53
C ALA A 246 14.44 25.46 13.59
N PRO A 247 14.41 26.79 13.48
CA PRO A 247 13.72 27.66 14.44
C PRO A 247 12.18 27.63 14.33
N TYR A 248 11.61 26.90 13.37
CA TYR A 248 10.17 26.91 13.06
C TYR A 248 9.39 26.01 14.01
N SER A 249 8.52 26.58 14.84
CA SER A 249 7.75 25.82 15.84
C SER A 249 6.32 25.52 15.40
N SER A 250 5.80 26.30 14.44
CA SER A 250 4.41 26.26 14.02
C SER A 250 4.27 26.52 12.52
N PHE A 251 3.08 26.24 11.97
CA PHE A 251 2.76 26.56 10.57
C PHE A 251 2.95 28.05 10.24
N ALA A 252 2.62 28.95 11.16
CA ALA A 252 2.74 30.39 10.96
C ALA A 252 4.20 30.85 10.72
N ASP A 253 5.17 30.15 11.31
CA ASP A 253 6.60 30.44 11.15
C ASP A 253 7.12 30.19 9.73
N LEU A 254 6.34 29.46 8.91
CA LEU A 254 6.68 29.14 7.53
C LEU A 254 6.26 30.20 6.50
N ARG A 255 5.67 31.32 6.94
CA ARG A 255 5.34 32.43 6.05
C ARG A 255 6.62 32.97 5.40
N GLY A 256 6.62 33.04 4.07
CA GLY A 256 7.78 33.44 3.27
C GLY A 256 8.94 32.44 3.33
N LYS A 257 8.66 31.15 3.55
CA LYS A 257 9.65 30.05 3.51
C LYS A 257 9.50 29.16 2.30
N ARG A 258 10.49 28.30 2.07
CA ARG A 258 10.56 27.36 0.95
C ARG A 258 9.90 26.04 1.34
N LEU A 259 8.91 25.62 0.56
CA LEU A 259 8.21 24.36 0.72
C LEU A 259 8.62 23.37 -0.37
N ALA A 260 8.95 22.13 0.02
CA ALA A 260 9.13 21.01 -0.90
C ALA A 260 7.94 20.05 -0.84
N LEU A 261 7.46 19.61 -2.01
CA LEU A 261 6.34 18.68 -2.15
C LEU A 261 6.67 17.60 -3.16
N ALA A 262 6.09 16.41 -3.04
CA ALA A 262 6.14 15.41 -4.10
C ALA A 262 5.13 15.74 -5.20
N ALA A 263 5.60 15.75 -6.45
CA ALA A 263 4.75 15.86 -7.62
C ALA A 263 3.78 14.66 -7.66
N ASN A 264 2.54 14.91 -8.07
CA ASN A 264 1.47 13.90 -8.18
C ASN A 264 1.02 13.25 -6.86
N TYR A 265 1.57 13.66 -5.72
CA TYR A 265 1.02 13.31 -4.41
C TYR A 265 0.14 14.47 -3.91
N THR A 266 -1.06 14.57 -4.50
CA THR A 266 -1.85 15.81 -4.46
C THR A 266 -2.93 15.80 -3.38
N HIS A 267 -3.68 14.69 -3.23
CA HIS A 267 -4.91 14.65 -2.44
C HIS A 267 -4.71 15.00 -0.97
N ALA A 268 -4.04 14.14 -0.20
CA ALA A 268 -3.90 14.34 1.23
C ALA A 268 -3.06 15.58 1.58
N PRO A 269 -1.90 15.85 0.94
CA PRO A 269 -1.16 17.10 1.18
C PRO A 269 -1.91 18.36 0.77
N GLY A 270 -2.64 18.31 -0.36
CA GLY A 270 -3.42 19.44 -0.86
C GLY A 270 -4.56 19.81 0.09
N ALA A 271 -5.33 18.82 0.55
CA ALA A 271 -6.37 19.02 1.55
C ALA A 271 -5.79 19.55 2.87
N PHE A 272 -4.69 18.96 3.35
CA PHE A 272 -4.05 19.37 4.60
C PHE A 272 -3.51 20.80 4.56
N LEU A 273 -2.76 21.16 3.52
CA LEU A 273 -2.19 22.49 3.39
C LEU A 273 -3.28 23.54 3.15
N THR A 274 -4.33 23.21 2.40
CA THR A 274 -5.50 24.10 2.24
C THR A 274 -6.18 24.37 3.58
N HIS A 275 -6.38 23.33 4.41
CA HIS A 275 -6.90 23.47 5.76
C HIS A 275 -6.04 24.42 6.62
N LEU A 276 -4.72 24.23 6.62
CA LEU A 276 -3.80 25.07 7.38
C LEU A 276 -3.80 26.53 6.90
N LEU A 277 -3.80 26.76 5.58
CA LEU A 277 -3.87 28.10 4.99
C LEU A 277 -5.16 28.82 5.37
N ARG A 278 -6.31 28.13 5.29
CA ARG A 278 -7.62 28.69 5.70
C ARG A 278 -7.66 29.00 7.19
N THR A 279 -7.12 28.13 8.03
CA THR A 279 -7.04 28.34 9.48
C THR A 279 -6.13 29.51 9.86
N ALA A 280 -5.14 29.81 9.02
CA ALA A 280 -4.25 30.96 9.15
C ALA A 280 -4.82 32.26 8.52
N ASP A 281 -6.10 32.26 8.11
CA ASP A 281 -6.76 33.35 7.39
C ASP A 281 -5.97 33.82 6.14
N GLN A 282 -5.24 32.90 5.49
CA GLN A 282 -4.47 33.22 4.29
C GLN A 282 -5.41 33.29 3.07
N PRO A 283 -5.47 34.41 2.33
CA PRO A 283 -6.25 34.50 1.10
C PRO A 283 -5.71 33.54 0.03
N ALA A 284 -6.59 32.76 -0.61
CA ALA A 284 -6.19 31.78 -1.63
C ALA A 284 -5.42 32.39 -2.83
N GLY A 285 -5.68 33.66 -3.13
CA GLY A 285 -5.00 34.40 -4.21
C GLY A 285 -3.62 34.96 -3.85
N GLU A 286 -3.21 34.88 -2.58
CA GLU A 286 -1.96 35.45 -2.10
C GLU A 286 -0.98 34.36 -1.65
N PRO A 287 0.32 34.46 -2.00
CA PRO A 287 1.30 33.46 -1.62
C PRO A 287 1.58 33.52 -0.12
N PHE A 288 1.59 32.36 0.52
CA PHE A 288 2.06 32.15 1.88
C PHE A 288 3.54 31.81 1.91
N PHE A 289 3.98 30.95 0.99
CA PHE A 289 5.35 30.49 0.86
C PHE A 289 6.13 31.41 -0.08
N GLU A 290 7.45 31.52 0.12
CA GLU A 290 8.31 32.23 -0.84
C GLU A 290 8.43 31.44 -2.15
N ARG A 291 8.53 30.11 -2.03
CA ARG A 291 8.70 29.21 -3.17
C ARG A 291 8.17 27.83 -2.82
N VAL A 292 7.48 27.21 -3.78
CA VAL A 292 7.09 25.79 -3.75
C VAL A 292 7.90 25.03 -4.79
N THR A 293 8.57 23.96 -4.38
CA THR A 293 9.38 23.09 -5.25
C THR A 293 8.76 21.70 -5.31
N LEU A 294 8.55 21.19 -6.52
CA LEU A 294 8.05 19.84 -6.73
C LEU A 294 9.21 18.87 -6.97
N ARG A 295 9.24 17.80 -6.18
CA ARG A 295 10.17 16.68 -6.28
C ARG A 295 9.51 15.47 -6.91
N ARG A 296 10.31 14.59 -7.51
CA ARG A 296 9.76 13.33 -8.05
C ARG A 296 9.21 12.44 -6.93
N TYR A 297 9.91 12.29 -5.81
CA TYR A 297 9.50 11.42 -4.71
C TYR A 297 9.31 12.17 -3.39
N THR A 298 8.45 11.64 -2.51
CA THR A 298 8.22 12.17 -1.15
C THR A 298 9.50 12.18 -0.33
N LYS A 299 10.32 11.14 -0.42
CA LYS A 299 11.64 11.08 0.25
C LYS A 299 12.55 12.24 -0.12
N ASP A 300 12.55 12.68 -1.39
CA ASP A 300 13.46 13.74 -1.86
C ASP A 300 13.03 15.10 -1.29
N ALA A 301 11.73 15.31 -1.07
CA ALA A 301 11.24 16.51 -0.39
C ALA A 301 11.70 16.57 1.08
N VAL A 302 11.78 15.44 1.78
CA VAL A 302 12.34 15.38 3.15
C VAL A 302 13.84 15.63 3.13
N ILE A 303 14.57 15.07 2.17
CA ILE A 303 16.03 15.26 2.05
C ILE A 303 16.37 16.73 1.77
N ASP A 304 15.55 17.46 1.00
CA ASP A 304 15.72 18.90 0.83
C ASP A 304 15.68 19.68 2.14
N VAL A 305 14.81 19.27 3.06
CA VAL A 305 14.72 19.88 4.40
C VAL A 305 15.98 19.59 5.20
N ILE A 306 16.46 18.34 5.18
CA ILE A 306 17.69 17.94 5.88
C ILE A 306 18.90 18.71 5.35
N LYS A 307 18.94 18.97 4.04
CA LYS A 307 20.02 19.72 3.38
C LYS A 307 19.90 21.24 3.45
N GLY A 308 18.77 21.75 3.94
CA GLY A 308 18.48 23.19 3.93
C GLY A 308 18.18 23.78 2.54
N GLU A 309 17.87 22.94 1.55
CA GLU A 309 17.38 23.35 0.22
C GLU A 309 15.90 23.79 0.27
N ALA A 310 15.15 23.22 1.23
CA ALA A 310 13.82 23.65 1.62
C ALA A 310 13.76 23.88 3.13
N ASP A 311 12.81 24.70 3.58
CA ASP A 311 12.61 25.00 5.00
C ASP A 311 11.56 24.05 5.61
N ALA A 312 10.64 23.54 4.78
CA ALA A 312 9.63 22.57 5.17
C ALA A 312 9.29 21.60 4.02
N ALA A 313 8.74 20.43 4.37
CA ALA A 313 8.16 19.48 3.42
C ALA A 313 6.85 18.90 3.96
N CYS A 314 5.88 18.66 3.06
CA CYS A 314 4.62 18.01 3.41
C CYS A 314 4.58 16.61 2.80
N VAL A 315 4.59 15.57 3.63
CA VAL A 315 4.74 14.16 3.21
C VAL A 315 3.86 13.25 4.06
N ASP A 316 3.57 12.04 3.59
CA ASP A 316 2.92 11.02 4.40
C ASP A 316 3.83 10.56 5.56
N GLN A 317 3.23 10.14 6.67
CA GLN A 317 3.98 9.56 7.79
C GLN A 317 4.74 8.30 7.41
N GLY A 318 4.22 7.53 6.45
CA GLY A 318 4.89 6.34 5.89
C GLY A 318 6.29 6.65 5.37
N THR A 319 6.45 7.77 4.67
CA THR A 319 7.74 8.27 4.18
C THR A 319 8.72 8.52 5.33
N ILE A 320 8.28 9.12 6.45
CA ILE A 320 9.14 9.34 7.62
C ILE A 320 9.53 8.02 8.27
N GLY A 321 8.57 7.11 8.44
CA GLY A 321 8.84 5.77 8.98
C GLY A 321 9.81 4.98 8.11
N ALA A 322 9.69 5.06 6.79
CA ALA A 322 10.60 4.42 5.86
C ALA A 322 12.01 5.04 5.94
N LEU A 323 12.11 6.38 5.96
CA LEU A 323 13.40 7.06 6.05
C LEU A 323 14.14 6.75 7.37
N ASP A 324 13.41 6.68 8.47
CA ASP A 324 13.98 6.30 9.77
C ASP A 324 14.42 4.84 9.76
N ARG A 325 13.56 3.93 9.30
CA ARG A 325 13.84 2.49 9.29
C ARG A 325 15.01 2.11 8.39
N PHE A 326 15.10 2.69 7.20
CA PHE A 326 16.10 2.31 6.20
C PHE A 326 17.38 3.14 6.27
N TYR A 327 17.30 4.38 6.73
CA TYR A 327 18.45 5.31 6.70
C TYR A 327 18.78 5.94 8.06
N GLY A 328 17.97 5.73 9.09
CA GLY A 328 18.15 6.38 10.39
C GLY A 328 17.97 7.91 10.32
N LEU A 329 17.24 8.41 9.33
CA LEU A 329 17.11 9.86 9.08
C LEU A 329 15.95 10.51 9.82
N GLY A 330 15.12 9.74 10.56
CA GLY A 330 13.95 10.26 11.26
C GLY A 330 14.29 11.33 12.30
N SER A 331 15.43 11.19 12.99
CA SER A 331 15.89 12.15 14.00
C SER A 331 16.34 13.50 13.45
N HIS A 332 16.55 13.61 12.13
CA HIS A 332 17.02 14.85 11.50
C HIS A 332 15.88 15.82 11.16
N VAL A 333 14.64 15.36 11.24
CA VAL A 333 13.44 16.16 10.97
C VAL A 333 12.46 16.07 12.13
N ARG A 334 11.55 17.04 12.22
CA ARG A 334 10.44 17.00 13.17
C ARG A 334 9.17 17.53 12.52
N ALA A 335 8.03 16.94 12.88
CA ALA A 335 6.73 17.43 12.47
C ALA A 335 6.35 18.68 13.29
N ILE A 336 5.86 19.72 12.62
CA ILE A 336 5.28 20.92 13.24
C ILE A 336 3.75 20.99 13.09
N ALA A 337 3.20 20.18 12.19
CA ALA A 337 1.77 19.97 12.05
C ALA A 337 1.52 18.55 11.52
N THR A 338 0.42 17.92 11.93
CA THR A 338 0.01 16.58 11.49
C THR A 338 -1.47 16.62 11.14
N SER A 339 -1.85 16.02 10.01
CA SER A 339 -3.24 15.88 9.62
C SER A 339 -3.93 14.78 10.44
N PRO A 340 -5.26 14.75 10.48
CA PRO A 340 -5.99 13.53 10.82
C PRO A 340 -5.66 12.38 9.86
N ARG A 341 -6.02 11.16 10.26
CA ARG A 341 -5.73 9.90 9.56
C ARG A 341 -6.63 9.65 8.34
N TYR A 342 -6.46 10.45 7.29
CA TYR A 342 -7.24 10.36 6.04
C TYR A 342 -6.43 10.04 4.78
N ASN A 343 -5.11 9.86 4.87
CA ASN A 343 -4.24 9.44 3.77
C ASN A 343 -4.34 7.93 3.58
N VAL A 344 -5.45 7.47 3.02
CA VAL A 344 -5.78 6.05 2.87
C VAL A 344 -6.26 5.76 1.45
N ASP A 345 -5.72 4.70 0.87
CA ASP A 345 -6.21 4.12 -0.38
C ASP A 345 -7.33 3.13 -0.09
N VAL A 346 -8.34 3.10 -0.96
CA VAL A 346 -9.55 2.31 -0.78
C VAL A 346 -9.91 1.53 -2.04
N LEU A 347 -10.49 0.35 -1.83
CA LEU A 347 -11.07 -0.49 -2.87
C LEU A 347 -12.59 -0.32 -2.81
N PHE A 348 -13.22 -0.01 -3.94
CA PHE A 348 -14.67 0.18 -4.03
C PHE A 348 -15.23 -0.30 -5.37
N THR A 349 -16.56 -0.42 -5.44
CA THR A 349 -17.32 -0.85 -6.62
C THR A 349 -18.64 -0.06 -6.70
N SER A 350 -19.54 -0.42 -7.61
CA SER A 350 -20.91 0.09 -7.70
C SER A 350 -21.94 -1.00 -7.34
N LEU A 351 -23.14 -0.61 -6.89
CA LEU A 351 -24.23 -1.55 -6.61
C LEU A 351 -24.61 -2.37 -7.84
N ASN A 352 -24.61 -1.75 -9.02
CA ASN A 352 -24.87 -2.45 -10.30
C ASN A 352 -23.82 -3.54 -10.58
N ASN A 353 -22.55 -3.25 -10.30
CA ASN A 353 -21.48 -4.23 -10.44
C ASN A 353 -21.62 -5.37 -9.43
N VAL A 354 -22.00 -5.08 -8.18
CA VAL A 354 -22.30 -6.12 -7.18
C VAL A 354 -23.48 -7.01 -7.61
N ALA A 355 -24.47 -6.45 -8.31
CA ALA A 355 -25.61 -7.24 -8.78
C ALA A 355 -25.22 -8.22 -9.92
N THR A 356 -24.19 -7.90 -10.70
CA THR A 356 -23.83 -8.62 -11.93
C THR A 356 -22.54 -9.44 -11.83
N HIS A 357 -21.59 -9.04 -10.98
CA HIS A 357 -20.23 -9.60 -10.88
C HIS A 357 -19.83 -9.90 -9.42
N ARG A 358 -20.80 -10.20 -8.55
CA ARG A 358 -20.56 -10.41 -7.11
C ARG A 358 -19.41 -11.37 -6.84
N THR A 359 -19.44 -12.54 -7.47
CA THR A 359 -18.48 -13.62 -7.20
C THR A 359 -17.06 -13.18 -7.54
N GLU A 360 -16.87 -12.58 -8.71
CA GLU A 360 -15.57 -12.09 -9.18
C GLU A 360 -15.05 -10.97 -8.26
N ILE A 361 -15.93 -10.07 -7.80
CA ILE A 361 -15.60 -9.00 -6.87
C ILE A 361 -15.15 -9.57 -5.51
N GLU A 362 -15.93 -10.50 -4.93
CA GLU A 362 -15.64 -11.12 -3.63
C GLU A 362 -14.34 -11.93 -3.67
N LEU A 363 -14.09 -12.68 -4.75
CA LEU A 363 -12.85 -13.43 -4.95
C LEU A 363 -11.64 -12.49 -5.11
N THR A 364 -11.77 -11.44 -5.90
CA THR A 364 -10.69 -10.45 -6.12
C THR A 364 -10.38 -9.68 -4.84
N GLN A 365 -11.41 -9.25 -4.09
CA GLN A 365 -11.26 -8.62 -2.78
C GLN A 365 -10.56 -9.55 -1.79
N THR A 366 -10.98 -10.83 -1.74
CA THR A 366 -10.36 -11.82 -0.86
C THR A 366 -8.87 -11.92 -1.15
N GLN A 367 -8.51 -12.06 -2.43
CA GLN A 367 -7.12 -12.13 -2.86
C GLN A 367 -6.31 -10.88 -2.48
N LEU A 368 -6.88 -9.69 -2.68
CA LEU A 368 -6.25 -8.44 -2.27
C LEU A 368 -5.95 -8.41 -0.76
N THR A 369 -6.89 -8.89 0.07
CA THR A 369 -6.73 -8.95 1.54
C THR A 369 -5.79 -10.05 2.03
N THR A 370 -5.40 -10.99 1.16
CA THR A 370 -4.46 -12.07 1.49
C THR A 370 -3.10 -11.92 0.84
N LEU A 371 -2.84 -10.83 0.08
CA LEU A 371 -1.57 -10.61 -0.62
C LEU A 371 -0.34 -10.79 0.27
N GLY A 372 -0.38 -10.29 1.51
CA GLY A 372 0.76 -10.40 2.45
C GLY A 372 1.02 -11.82 2.97
N LYS A 373 0.34 -12.84 2.46
CA LYS A 373 0.62 -14.26 2.74
C LYS A 373 1.40 -14.94 1.60
N ASP A 374 1.49 -14.29 0.44
CA ASP A 374 2.15 -14.78 -0.75
C ASP A 374 3.39 -13.92 -1.04
N PRO A 375 4.57 -14.50 -1.33
CA PRO A 375 5.77 -13.72 -1.63
C PRO A 375 5.64 -12.78 -2.84
N GLU A 376 4.95 -13.19 -3.90
CA GLU A 376 4.67 -12.33 -5.06
C GLU A 376 3.70 -11.20 -4.66
N GLY A 377 2.74 -11.51 -3.77
CA GLY A 377 1.85 -10.53 -3.16
C GLY A 377 2.57 -9.49 -2.31
N GLU A 378 3.60 -9.88 -1.54
CA GLU A 378 4.44 -8.95 -0.77
C GLU A 378 5.19 -7.97 -1.67
N GLU A 379 5.62 -8.38 -2.87
CA GLU A 379 6.27 -7.47 -3.83
C GLU A 379 5.30 -6.40 -4.34
N VAL A 380 4.05 -6.79 -4.63
CA VAL A 380 2.98 -5.85 -5.01
C VAL A 380 2.74 -4.84 -3.89
N LEU A 381 2.59 -5.34 -2.66
CA LEU A 381 2.37 -4.52 -1.47
C LEU A 381 3.52 -3.54 -1.22
N PHE A 382 4.76 -4.00 -1.35
CA PHE A 382 5.96 -3.17 -1.26
C PHE A 382 5.97 -2.04 -2.29
N PHE A 383 5.59 -2.32 -3.56
CA PHE A 383 5.58 -1.31 -4.61
C PHE A 383 4.63 -0.14 -4.32
N PHE A 384 3.49 -0.43 -3.68
CA PHE A 384 2.47 0.56 -3.29
C PHE A 384 2.64 1.10 -1.86
N ASP A 385 3.79 0.88 -1.22
CA ASP A 385 4.07 1.30 0.17
C ASP A 385 2.96 0.87 1.17
N THR A 386 2.37 -0.30 0.92
CA THR A 386 1.20 -0.83 1.63
C THR A 386 1.60 -2.11 2.38
N GLU A 387 1.25 -2.24 3.66
CA GLU A 387 1.47 -3.45 4.47
C GLU A 387 0.48 -4.57 4.09
N GLY A 388 -0.72 -4.17 3.68
CA GLY A 388 -1.80 -5.08 3.32
C GLY A 388 -3.13 -4.36 3.25
N TRP A 389 -4.16 -5.11 2.89
CA TRP A 389 -5.53 -4.62 2.79
C TRP A 389 -6.42 -5.25 3.86
N SER A 390 -7.41 -4.50 4.33
CA SER A 390 -8.43 -4.98 5.26
C SER A 390 -9.82 -4.68 4.74
N ASN A 391 -10.76 -5.59 4.96
CA ASN A 391 -12.17 -5.31 4.71
C ASN A 391 -12.60 -4.06 5.46
N TYR A 392 -13.35 -3.21 4.78
CA TYR A 392 -13.85 -1.97 5.32
C TYR A 392 -14.69 -2.20 6.58
N ARG A 393 -14.50 -1.34 7.57
CA ARG A 393 -15.31 -1.27 8.80
C ARG A 393 -15.87 0.14 8.94
N GLU A 394 -17.06 0.23 9.51
CA GLU A 394 -17.65 1.51 9.87
C GLU A 394 -16.67 2.30 10.74
N GLY A 395 -16.42 3.56 10.37
CA GLY A 395 -15.45 4.43 11.03
C GLY A 395 -14.08 4.53 10.35
N ASP A 396 -13.71 3.59 9.47
CA ASP A 396 -12.37 3.57 8.86
C ASP A 396 -12.03 4.84 8.05
N ILE A 397 -13.06 5.54 7.55
CA ILE A 397 -12.92 6.75 6.72
C ILE A 397 -13.52 8.01 7.36
N ASP A 398 -13.85 8.00 8.66
CA ASP A 398 -14.50 9.13 9.33
C ASP A 398 -13.66 10.41 9.32
N ALA A 399 -12.33 10.26 9.40
CA ALA A 399 -11.41 11.38 9.25
C ALA A 399 -11.53 12.00 7.85
N ALA A 400 -11.55 11.16 6.80
CA ALA A 400 -11.69 11.65 5.43
C ALA A 400 -13.05 12.33 5.20
N LEU A 401 -14.14 11.75 5.71
CA LEU A 401 -15.49 12.34 5.61
C LEU A 401 -15.55 13.74 6.24
N ARG A 402 -14.95 13.94 7.42
CA ARG A 402 -14.93 15.24 8.11
C ARG A 402 -14.06 16.29 7.41
N HIS A 403 -13.09 15.86 6.62
CA HIS A 403 -12.14 16.73 5.92
C HIS A 403 -12.37 16.77 4.40
N PHE A 404 -13.50 16.25 3.93
CA PHE A 404 -13.81 16.25 2.50
C PHE A 404 -13.99 17.68 1.97
N ASP A 405 -14.55 18.60 2.77
CA ASP A 405 -14.69 20.01 2.39
C ASP A 405 -13.34 20.72 2.22
N ASP A 406 -12.29 20.31 2.95
CA ASP A 406 -10.94 20.84 2.77
C ASP A 406 -10.35 20.38 1.42
N TYR A 407 -10.65 19.15 1.02
CA TYR A 407 -10.28 18.61 -0.29
C TYR A 407 -11.06 19.28 -1.44
N LEU A 408 -12.36 19.54 -1.27
CA LEU A 408 -13.15 20.28 -2.25
C LEU A 408 -12.62 21.71 -2.41
N ALA A 409 -12.32 22.40 -1.30
CA ALA A 409 -11.71 23.74 -1.35
C ALA A 409 -10.34 23.73 -2.04
N PHE A 410 -9.53 22.67 -1.85
CA PHE A 410 -8.27 22.51 -2.57
C PHE A 410 -8.47 22.47 -4.08
N ILE A 411 -9.50 21.77 -4.57
CA ILE A 411 -9.79 21.66 -6.01
C ILE A 411 -10.45 22.94 -6.55
N ASP A 412 -11.40 23.51 -5.83
CA ASP A 412 -12.25 24.59 -6.33
C ASP A 412 -11.61 25.98 -6.20
N GLU A 413 -10.96 26.24 -5.06
CA GLU A 413 -10.33 27.53 -4.76
C GLU A 413 -8.83 27.54 -5.08
N THR A 414 -8.20 26.37 -5.01
CA THR A 414 -6.76 26.08 -5.14
C THR A 414 -5.85 27.25 -4.73
N PRO A 415 -5.39 27.28 -3.46
CA PRO A 415 -4.42 28.29 -3.02
C PRO A 415 -3.25 28.42 -3.98
N VAL A 416 -2.80 29.65 -4.25
CA VAL A 416 -1.81 29.93 -5.30
C VAL A 416 -0.53 29.10 -5.16
N ASP A 417 -0.09 28.84 -3.93
CA ASP A 417 1.08 28.02 -3.61
C ASP A 417 0.90 26.55 -4.02
N LEU A 418 -0.34 26.06 -4.04
CA LEU A 418 -0.67 24.65 -4.29
C LEU A 418 -1.10 24.38 -5.72
N LYS A 419 -1.30 25.42 -6.56
CA LYS A 419 -1.61 25.26 -8.00
C LYS A 419 -0.64 24.33 -8.73
N PRO A 420 0.69 24.35 -8.48
CA PRO A 420 1.61 23.42 -9.13
C PRO A 420 1.30 21.94 -8.86
N LEU A 421 0.63 21.59 -7.75
CA LEU A 421 0.23 20.20 -7.49
C LEU A 421 -0.84 19.72 -8.48
N LEU A 422 -1.72 20.61 -8.96
CA LEU A 422 -2.81 20.28 -9.87
C LEU A 422 -2.43 20.45 -11.35
N ASP A 423 -1.30 21.12 -11.63
CA ASP A 423 -0.83 21.35 -12.99
C ASP A 423 -0.03 20.12 -13.51
N PRO A 424 -0.55 19.38 -14.51
CA PRO A 424 0.14 18.22 -15.07
C PRO A 424 1.44 18.58 -15.80
N HIS A 425 1.67 19.86 -16.08
CA HIS A 425 2.86 20.39 -16.73
C HIS A 425 3.78 21.14 -15.78
N ALA A 426 3.50 21.13 -14.47
CA ALA A 426 4.34 21.79 -13.49
C ALA A 426 5.79 21.25 -13.57
N PRO A 427 6.80 22.13 -13.47
CA PRO A 427 8.19 21.71 -13.50
C PRO A 427 8.49 20.87 -12.26
N VAL A 428 8.89 19.62 -12.48
CA VAL A 428 9.33 18.70 -11.44
C VAL A 428 10.84 18.63 -11.43
N ASP A 429 11.47 18.96 -10.32
CA ASP A 429 12.90 18.69 -10.12
C ASP A 429 13.10 17.18 -9.92
N ARG A 430 13.65 16.54 -10.95
CA ARG A 430 13.89 15.10 -11.01
C ARG A 430 15.23 14.67 -10.41
N ARG A 431 15.96 15.58 -9.75
CA ARG A 431 17.12 15.17 -8.93
C ARG A 431 16.62 14.25 -7.84
N THR A 432 17.13 13.02 -7.86
CA THR A 432 16.88 11.99 -6.86
C THR A 432 18.13 11.79 -6.05
N TYR A 433 18.01 11.73 -4.73
CA TYR A 433 19.13 11.40 -3.85
C TYR A 433 19.20 9.87 -3.71
N ASP A 434 20.30 9.27 -4.16
CA ASP A 434 20.64 7.85 -3.97
C ASP A 434 21.55 7.67 -2.73
N ILE A 435 21.74 6.43 -2.26
CA ILE A 435 22.56 6.09 -1.07
C ILE A 435 23.99 6.64 -1.19
N LEU A 436 24.45 6.93 -2.42
CA LEU A 436 25.77 7.49 -2.74
C LEU A 436 25.74 8.97 -3.14
N GLY A 437 24.57 9.60 -3.27
CA GLY A 437 24.42 10.93 -3.88
C GLY A 437 24.82 12.11 -3.00
N ASP A 438 25.12 11.83 -1.74
CA ASP A 438 25.31 12.82 -0.67
C ASP A 438 26.60 12.58 0.11
N GLN A 439 27.72 12.42 -0.59
CA GLN A 439 28.89 13.17 -0.12
C GLN A 439 28.64 14.66 -0.32
#